data_AF-A0A2V6M8E8-F1
#
_entry.id   AF-A0A2V6M8E8-F1
#
_cell.length_a   1.000
_cell.length_b   1.000
_cell.length_c   1.000
_cell.angle_alpha   90.00
_cell.angle_beta   90.00
_cell.angle_gamma   90.00
#
_symmetry.space_group_name_H-M   'P 1'
#
loop_
_entity.id
_entity.type
_entity.pdbx_description
1 polymer ?
#
loop_
_entity_poly.entity_id
_entity_poly.type
_entity_poly.pdbx_seq_one_letter_code
_entity_poly.pdbx_strand_id
1 'polypeptide(L)'
;MDLFRRQTGLSPKVFCRIRRFQKVLLEIQARAEINWADVTCSCGYFDQSHFVHDFNKFSGLNPSAYLNRCLEGEPNFVRAA
;
A
#
# COMPACT_ATOMS: atom_id res chain seq x y z
N MET A 1 24.24 3.31 -16.63
CA MET A 1 23.24 2.27 -16.35
C MET A 1 23.27 1.95 -14.86
N ASP A 2 22.24 2.34 -14.13
CA ASP A 2 22.19 2.25 -12.67
C ASP A 2 22.22 0.79 -12.18
N LEU A 3 23.16 0.46 -11.27
CA LEU A 3 23.32 -0.89 -10.71
C LEU A 3 22.01 -1.43 -10.10
N PHE A 4 21.27 -0.57 -9.40
CA PHE A 4 20.00 -0.93 -8.77
C PHE A 4 18.95 -1.39 -9.79
N ARG A 5 18.83 -0.68 -10.92
CA ARG A 5 17.89 -1.04 -11.99
C ARG A 5 18.31 -2.33 -12.67
N ARG A 6 19.60 -2.62 -12.79
CA ARG A 6 20.10 -3.89 -13.33
C ARG A 6 19.76 -5.09 -12.43
N GLN A 7 19.76 -4.90 -11.11
CA GLN A 7 19.44 -5.98 -10.16
C GLN A 7 17.94 -6.17 -9.94
N THR A 8 17.16 -5.09 -9.93
CA THR A 8 15.73 -5.13 -9.53
C THR A 8 14.75 -4.95 -10.69
N GLY A 9 15.23 -4.50 -11.86
CA GLY A 9 14.37 -4.08 -12.98
C GLY A 9 13.67 -2.73 -12.76
N LEU A 10 13.77 -2.13 -11.57
CA LEU A 10 13.04 -0.94 -11.17
C LEU A 10 13.97 0.24 -10.91
N SER A 11 13.44 1.46 -11.00
CA SER A 11 14.13 2.60 -10.42
C SER A 11 14.03 2.53 -8.89
N PRO A 12 15.03 3.06 -8.15
CA PRO A 12 14.97 3.15 -6.69
C PRO A 12 13.66 3.78 -6.18
N LYS A 13 13.17 4.83 -6.86
CA LYS A 13 11.91 5.50 -6.51
C LYS A 13 10.70 4.58 -6.60
N VAL A 14 10.58 3.79 -7.68
CA VAL A 14 9.46 2.85 -7.84
C VAL A 14 9.55 1.74 -6.80
N PHE A 15 10.76 1.22 -6.54
CA PHE A 15 10.97 0.22 -5.51
C PHE A 15 10.53 0.71 -4.12
N CYS A 16 10.92 1.92 -3.72
CA CYS A 16 10.48 2.50 -2.44
C CYS A 16 8.95 2.63 -2.36
N ARG A 17 8.27 3.04 -3.44
CA ARG A 17 6.80 3.10 -3.48
C ARG A 17 6.16 1.73 -3.26
N ILE A 18 6.67 0.69 -3.91
CA ILE A 18 6.19 -0.69 -3.73
C ILE A 18 6.40 -1.15 -2.28
N ARG A 19 7.58 -0.88 -1.69
CA ARG A 19 7.86 -1.24 -0.29
C ARG A 19 6.91 -0.55 0.70
N ARG A 20 6.59 0.73 0.50
CA ARG A 20 5.58 1.43 1.31
C ARG A 20 4.19 0.82 1.15
N PHE A 21 3.79 0.53 -0.09
CA PHE A 21 2.50 -0.12 -0.36
C PHE A 21 2.40 -1.50 0.31
N GLN A 22 3.44 -2.33 0.21
CA GLN A 22 3.51 -3.62 0.92
C GLN A 22 3.38 -3.45 2.43
N LYS A 23 4.04 -2.44 3.00
CA LYS A 23 3.92 -2.12 4.43
C LYS A 23 2.48 -1.75 4.82
N VAL A 24 1.79 -0.97 3.98
CA VAL A 24 0.37 -0.66 4.21
C VAL A 24 -0.45 -1.95 4.28
N LEU A 25 -0.28 -2.87 3.32
CA LEU A 25 -1.06 -4.12 3.30
C LEU A 25 -0.86 -4.95 4.58
N LEU A 26 0.36 -4.97 5.12
CA LEU A 26 0.65 -5.65 6.38
C LEU A 26 0.02 -4.93 7.59
N GLU A 27 0.10 -3.61 7.64
CA GLU A 27 -0.49 -2.80 8.72
C GLU A 27 -2.01 -2.92 8.77
N ILE A 28 -2.69 -2.86 7.61
CA ILE A 28 -4.15 -2.98 7.56
C ILE A 28 -4.62 -4.41 7.88
N GLN A 29 -3.78 -5.42 7.59
CA GLN A 29 -4.05 -6.79 7.98
C GLN A 29 -3.90 -7.01 9.49
N ALA A 30 -3.01 -6.27 10.17
CA ALA A 30 -2.75 -6.46 11.58
C ALA A 30 -3.70 -5.70 12.53
N ARG A 31 -4.63 -4.89 12.00
CA ARG A 31 -5.47 -3.98 12.78
C ARG A 31 -6.95 -4.33 12.63
N ALA A 32 -7.65 -4.42 13.76
CA ALA A 32 -9.12 -4.57 13.79
C ALA A 32 -9.86 -3.30 13.35
N GLU A 33 -9.27 -2.12 13.60
CA GLU A 33 -9.80 -0.83 13.16
C GLU A 33 -8.69 0.04 12.54
N ILE A 34 -9.03 0.73 11.44
CA ILE A 34 -8.05 1.40 10.59
C ILE A 34 -8.21 2.92 10.66
N ASN A 35 -7.25 3.56 11.32
CA ASN A 35 -7.03 4.99 11.17
C ASN A 35 -6.08 5.27 9.99
N TRP A 36 -6.64 5.77 8.88
CA TRP A 36 -5.87 6.05 7.67
C TRP A 36 -4.80 7.13 7.83
N ALA A 37 -4.99 8.10 8.74
CA ALA A 37 -3.97 9.11 9.00
C ALA A 37 -2.72 8.48 9.63
N ASP A 38 -2.92 7.59 10.60
CA ASP A 38 -1.84 6.87 11.27
C ASP A 38 -1.14 5.90 10.31
N VAL A 39 -1.90 5.19 9.47
CA VAL A 39 -1.34 4.30 8.44
C VAL A 39 -0.51 5.08 7.43
N THR A 40 -1.00 6.23 6.97
CA THR A 40 -0.29 7.12 6.05
C THR A 40 1.08 7.53 6.63
N CYS A 41 1.07 8.05 7.87
CA CYS A 41 2.28 8.51 8.55
C CYS A 41 3.26 7.34 8.82
N SER A 42 2.77 6.25 9.42
CA SER A 42 3.59 5.09 9.78
C SER A 42 4.18 4.36 8.57
N CYS A 43 3.51 4.41 7.40
CA CYS A 43 4.00 3.80 6.16
C CYS A 43 4.94 4.69 5.34
N GLY A 44 5.30 5.88 5.84
CA GLY A 44 6.28 6.76 5.20
C GLY A 44 5.71 7.53 4.01
N TYR A 45 4.41 7.84 4.05
CA TYR A 45 3.80 8.82 3.16
C TYR A 45 3.83 10.20 3.80
N PHE A 46 4.05 11.22 2.98
CA PHE A 46 4.09 12.60 3.44
C PHE A 46 2.68 13.11 3.80
N ASP A 47 1.69 12.75 2.98
CA ASP A 47 0.30 13.13 3.15
C ASP A 47 -0.64 12.05 2.60
N GLN A 48 -1.93 12.22 2.87
CA GLN A 48 -2.96 11.27 2.46
C GLN A 48 -3.17 11.24 0.93
N SER A 49 -2.95 12.33 0.21
CA SER A 49 -3.09 12.40 -1.25
C SER A 49 -2.07 11.53 -1.95
N HIS A 50 -0.80 11.59 -1.53
CA HIS A 50 0.27 10.72 -2.02
C HIS A 50 0.01 9.26 -1.69
N PHE A 51 -0.50 8.98 -0.49
CA PHE A 51 -0.90 7.64 -0.08
C PHE A 51 -2.01 7.08 -0.97
N VAL A 52 -3.12 7.80 -1.12
CA VAL A 52 -4.26 7.36 -1.95
C VAL A 52 -3.85 7.18 -3.40
N HIS A 53 -3.02 8.08 -3.93
CA HIS A 53 -2.49 7.96 -5.29
C HIS A 53 -1.67 6.68 -5.49
N ASP A 54 -0.70 6.40 -4.61
CA ASP A 54 0.11 5.19 -4.69
C ASP A 54 -0.75 3.93 -4.49
N PHE A 55 -1.66 3.95 -3.52
CA PHE A 55 -2.53 2.82 -3.22
C PHE A 55 -3.44 2.48 -4.40
N ASN A 56 -4.05 3.48 -5.02
CA ASN A 56 -4.84 3.29 -6.24
C ASN A 56 -3.98 2.82 -7.40
N LYS A 57 -2.77 3.37 -7.56
CA LYS A 57 -1.86 2.98 -8.63
C LYS A 57 -1.50 1.49 -8.58
N PHE A 58 -1.39 0.90 -7.38
CA PHE A 58 -0.99 -0.50 -7.22
C PHE A 58 -2.15 -1.47 -7.02
N SER A 59 -3.24 -1.07 -6.38
CA SER A 59 -4.40 -1.94 -6.13
C SER A 59 -5.56 -1.76 -7.12
N GLY A 60 -5.56 -0.67 -7.90
CA GLY A 60 -6.70 -0.25 -8.72
C GLY A 60 -7.85 0.38 -7.93
N LEU A 61 -7.78 0.40 -6.60
CA LEU A 61 -8.84 0.87 -5.70
C LEU A 61 -8.32 1.96 -4.77
N ASN A 62 -9.22 2.81 -4.28
CA ASN A 62 -8.87 3.61 -3.10
C ASN A 62 -8.83 2.72 -1.84
N PRO A 63 -8.14 3.15 -0.77
CA PRO A 63 -7.93 2.32 0.41
C PRO A 63 -9.23 1.82 1.07
N SER A 64 -10.25 2.67 1.20
CA SER A 64 -11.53 2.29 1.81
C SER A 64 -12.29 1.26 0.96
N ALA A 65 -12.30 1.42 -0.37
CA ALA A 65 -12.91 0.46 -1.28
C ALA A 65 -12.19 -0.91 -1.22
N TYR A 66 -10.86 -0.89 -1.10
CA TYR A 66 -10.07 -2.12 -0.93
C TYR A 66 -10.46 -2.86 0.36
N LEU A 67 -10.61 -2.16 1.49
CA LEU A 67 -11.05 -2.79 2.74
C LEU A 67 -12.43 -3.41 2.64
N ASN A 68 -13.38 -2.74 1.98
CA ASN A 68 -14.71 -3.31 1.79
C ASN A 68 -14.64 -4.66 1.04
N ARG A 69 -13.79 -4.76 0.00
CA ARG A 69 -13.55 -6.05 -0.70
C ARG A 69 -12.91 -7.11 0.19
N CYS A 70 -12.04 -6.71 1.11
CA CYS A 70 -11.44 -7.63 2.08
C CYS A 70 -12.49 -8.19 3.06
N LEU A 71 -13.42 -7.34 3.51
CA LEU A 71 -14.52 -7.71 4.39
C LEU A 71 -15.55 -8.60 3.67
N GLU A 72 -15.78 -8.36 2.37
CA GLU A 72 -16.59 -9.20 1.49
C GLU A 72 -15.96 -10.58 1.22
N GLY A 73 -14.67 -10.77 1.57
CA GLY A 73 -13.97 -12.04 1.39
C GLY A 73 -13.58 -12.34 -0.06
N GLU A 74 -13.48 -11.32 -0.90
CA GLU A 74 -13.14 -11.47 -2.32
C GLU A 74 -11.76 -12.11 -2.50
N PRO A 75 -11.61 -13.09 -3.42
CA PRO A 75 -10.32 -13.67 -3.73
C PRO A 75 -9.37 -12.58 -4.28
N ASN A 76 -8.09 -12.66 -3.90
CA ASN A 76 -7.00 -11.72 -4.23
C ASN A 76 -6.85 -10.48 -3.34
N PHE A 77 -7.65 -10.33 -2.27
CA PHE A 77 -7.52 -9.24 -1.30
C PHE A 77 -6.91 -9.74 0.01
N VAL A 78 -6.06 -8.93 0.66
CA VAL A 78 -5.50 -9.30 1.97
C VAL A 78 -6.58 -9.21 3.03
N ARG A 79 -6.84 -10.30 3.75
CA ARG A 79 -7.83 -10.29 4.84
C ARG A 79 -7.37 -9.34 5.94
N ALA A 80 -8.20 -8.37 6.29
CA ALA A 80 -8.07 -7.60 7.54
C ALA A 80 -8.32 -8.55 8.72
N ALA A 81 -7.51 -8.47 9.78
CA ALA A 81 -7.67 -9.27 11.00
C ALA A 81 -8.80 -8.76 11.90
#